data_AF-A0A538CGN3-F1
#
_entry.id   AF-A0A538CGN3-F1
#
_cell.length_a   1.000
_cell.length_b   1.000
_cell.length_c   1.000
_cell.angle_alpha   90.00
_cell.angle_beta   90.00
_cell.angle_gamma   90.00
#
_symmetry.space_group_name_H-M   'P 1'
#
loop_
_entity.id
_entity.type
_entity.pdbx_description
1 polymer ?
#
loop_
_entity_poly.entity_id
_entity_poly.type
_entity_poly.pdbx_seq_one_letter_code
_entity_poly.pdbx_strand_id
1 'polypeptide(L)'
;MRRDRRRHARTEPDDGQLAARVHRLRPARGAGRGGQGGRVITTDLQGIVEDAAAHLYVWALKDIPQDLRDALAAAAERETSVPGRRVLSTILRNVEVADDDGNLVCQDTGIAVYTCRVGEGFPLHPVRIYQALKAGTERATIEHPL
;
A
#
# COMPACT_ATOMS: atom_id res chain seq x y z
N MET A 1 -14.04 16.05 -38.06
CA MET A 1 -14.08 16.93 -36.89
C MET A 1 -13.41 16.21 -35.71
N ARG A 2 -12.09 16.35 -35.56
CA ARG A 2 -11.31 15.65 -34.52
C ARG A 2 -11.51 16.41 -33.21
N ARG A 3 -12.14 15.78 -32.21
CA ARG A 3 -12.30 16.38 -30.88
C ARG A 3 -10.97 16.28 -30.14
N ASP A 4 -10.45 17.45 -29.83
CA ASP A 4 -9.28 17.72 -29.02
C ASP A 4 -9.45 17.07 -27.63
N ARG A 5 -8.71 15.99 -27.37
CA ARG A 5 -8.58 15.40 -26.04
C ARG A 5 -7.66 16.32 -25.25
N ARG A 6 -8.24 17.36 -24.62
CA ARG A 6 -7.55 18.12 -23.58
C ARG A 6 -7.01 17.11 -22.56
N ARG A 7 -5.69 16.91 -22.57
CA ARG A 7 -4.96 16.25 -21.50
C ARG A 7 -5.31 17.02 -20.24
N HIS A 8 -6.12 16.44 -19.37
CA HIS A 8 -6.10 16.85 -17.98
C HIS A 8 -4.64 16.78 -17.53
N ALA A 9 -4.12 17.90 -17.03
CA ALA A 9 -2.81 17.91 -16.39
C ALA A 9 -2.80 16.78 -15.38
N ARG A 10 -1.81 15.89 -15.47
CA ARG A 10 -1.60 14.89 -14.41
C ARG A 10 -1.42 15.72 -13.15
N THR A 11 -2.32 15.56 -12.19
CA THR A 11 -2.06 15.91 -10.80
C THR A 11 -0.67 15.37 -10.47
N GLU A 12 0.19 16.20 -9.89
CA GLU A 12 1.50 15.73 -9.45
C GLU A 12 1.28 14.46 -8.59
N PRO A 13 2.14 13.43 -8.73
CA PRO A 13 2.00 12.24 -7.91
C PRO A 13 1.98 12.69 -6.45
N ASP A 14 0.95 12.27 -5.70
CA ASP A 14 0.96 12.43 -4.26
C ASP A 14 2.20 11.71 -3.73
N ASP A 15 3.18 12.48 -3.26
CA ASP A 15 4.50 12.03 -2.82
C ASP A 15 4.44 11.18 -1.53
N GLY A 16 3.26 10.70 -1.12
CA GLY A 16 3.09 9.91 0.09
C GLY A 16 3.36 10.74 1.35
N GLN A 17 2.93 12.01 1.38
CA GLN A 17 3.12 12.88 2.54
C GLN A 17 2.40 12.39 3.81
N LEU A 18 1.53 11.38 3.69
CA LEU A 18 1.07 10.61 4.83
C LEU A 18 2.15 9.60 5.21
N ALA A 19 2.93 9.94 6.23
CA ALA A 19 3.82 8.98 6.88
C ALA A 19 3.00 7.74 7.26
N ALA A 20 3.25 6.61 6.59
CA ALA A 20 2.81 5.31 7.06
C ALA A 20 3.42 5.10 8.45
N ARG A 21 2.68 5.47 9.49
CA ARG A 21 3.10 5.26 10.87
C ARG A 21 2.96 3.77 11.12
N VAL A 22 4.05 3.02 10.87
CA VAL A 22 4.16 1.62 11.25
C VAL A 22 4.11 1.55 12.79
N HIS A 23 2.90 1.55 13.33
CA HIS A 23 2.62 1.51 14.76
C HIS A 23 2.70 0.07 15.28
N ARG A 24 3.93 -0.46 15.33
CA ARG A 24 4.45 -1.40 16.35
C ARG A 24 5.62 -2.20 15.77
N LEU A 25 6.81 -1.90 16.24
CA LEU A 25 7.98 -2.77 16.12
C LEU A 25 7.73 -4.01 16.98
N ARG A 26 7.71 -5.20 16.39
CA ARG A 26 7.85 -6.45 17.16
C ARG A 26 9.32 -6.54 17.62
N PRO A 27 9.59 -6.77 18.91
CA PRO A 27 10.96 -7.01 19.34
C PRO A 27 11.45 -8.32 18.73
N ALA A 28 12.71 -8.34 18.30
CA ALA A 28 13.39 -9.54 17.81
C ALA A 28 13.23 -10.68 18.82
N ARG A 29 12.73 -11.84 18.37
CA ARG A 29 12.65 -13.06 19.17
C ARG A 29 14.09 -13.52 19.49
N GLY A 30 14.52 -13.33 20.73
CA GLY A 30 15.91 -13.53 21.14
C GLY A 30 16.29 -14.98 21.47
N ALA A 31 17.60 -15.23 21.49
CA ALA A 31 18.28 -16.12 22.43
C ALA A 31 19.75 -15.71 22.57
N GLY A 32 20.21 -15.39 23.80
CA GLY A 32 21.62 -15.21 24.14
C GLY A 32 21.85 -14.24 25.30
N ARG A 33 22.00 -14.78 26.53
CA ARG A 33 22.38 -14.04 27.74
C ARG A 33 23.88 -13.65 27.70
N GLY A 34 24.19 -12.39 28.01
CA GLY A 34 25.51 -12.01 28.55
C GLY A 34 25.98 -10.59 28.20
N GLY A 35 26.24 -9.77 29.22
CA GLY A 35 27.12 -8.60 29.13
C GLY A 35 26.44 -7.23 29.19
N GLN A 36 26.67 -6.48 30.28
CA GLN A 36 26.36 -5.05 30.36
C GLN A 36 27.33 -4.27 29.45
N GLY A 37 26.78 -3.66 28.40
CA GLY A 37 27.43 -2.74 27.48
C GLY A 37 26.32 -2.01 26.73
N GLY A 38 26.46 -0.69 26.53
CA GLY A 38 25.41 0.24 26.09
C GLY A 38 24.36 -0.36 25.15
N ARG A 39 23.09 -0.16 25.49
CA ARG A 39 21.92 -0.67 24.75
C ARG A 39 21.83 -0.01 23.37
N VAL A 40 22.67 -0.45 22.45
CA VAL A 40 22.44 -0.28 21.02
C VAL A 40 21.20 -1.11 20.74
N ILE A 41 20.08 -0.45 20.48
CA ILE A 41 18.98 -1.12 19.80
C ILE A 41 19.58 -1.57 18.47
N THR A 42 19.91 -2.85 18.35
CA THR A 42 20.31 -3.43 17.08
C THR A 42 19.08 -3.34 16.18
N THR A 43 18.96 -2.26 15.42
CA THR A 43 17.84 -2.06 14.50
C THR A 43 17.91 -3.13 13.44
N ASP A 44 16.97 -4.08 13.48
CA ASP A 44 16.79 -5.05 12.41
C ASP A 44 16.13 -4.35 11.22
N LEU A 45 16.96 -3.75 10.37
CA LEU A 45 16.51 -3.01 9.20
C LEU A 45 15.85 -3.91 8.17
N GLN A 46 16.28 -5.18 8.05
CA GLN A 46 15.64 -6.12 7.14
C GLN A 46 14.21 -6.43 7.60
N GLY A 47 14.02 -6.70 8.89
CA GLY A 47 12.70 -6.90 9.49
C GLY A 47 11.79 -5.69 9.31
N ILE A 48 12.32 -4.47 9.42
CA ILE A 48 11.55 -3.24 9.16
C ILE A 48 11.04 -3.18 7.71
N VAL A 49 11.88 -3.52 6.73
CA VAL A 49 11.46 -3.55 5.32
C VAL A 49 10.41 -4.63 5.08
N GLU A 50 10.55 -5.79 5.73
CA GLU A 50 9.57 -6.88 5.65
C GLU A 50 8.21 -6.46 6.22
N ASP A 51 8.19 -5.87 7.41
CA ASP A 51 6.97 -5.38 8.06
C ASP A 51 6.31 -4.25 7.26
N ALA A 52 7.12 -3.34 6.70
CA ALA A 52 6.63 -2.29 5.82
C ALA A 52 5.99 -2.86 4.55
N ALA A 53 6.61 -3.86 3.90
CA ALA A 53 6.05 -4.50 2.71
C ALA A 53 4.73 -5.20 3.01
N ALA A 54 4.67 -5.99 4.10
CA ALA A 54 3.44 -6.68 4.50
C ALA A 54 2.30 -5.69 4.77
N HIS A 55 2.59 -4.62 5.50
CA HIS A 55 1.61 -3.58 5.82
C HIS A 55 1.13 -2.83 4.58
N LEU A 56 2.06 -2.34 3.76
CA LEU A 56 1.74 -1.55 2.57
C LEU A 56 0.95 -2.37 1.54
N TYR A 57 1.26 -3.66 1.39
CA TYR A 57 0.51 -4.53 0.50
C TYR A 57 -0.96 -4.65 0.93
N VAL A 58 -1.22 -5.00 2.20
CA VAL A 58 -2.60 -5.12 2.71
C VAL A 58 -3.33 -3.79 2.69
N TRP A 59 -2.65 -2.70 3.06
CA TRP A 59 -3.24 -1.37 3.04
C TRP A 59 -3.68 -0.96 1.63
N ALA A 60 -2.82 -1.17 0.62
CA ALA A 60 -3.15 -0.85 -0.77
C ALA A 60 -4.33 -1.64 -1.35
N LEU A 61 -4.67 -2.81 -0.77
CA LEU A 61 -5.81 -3.62 -1.20
C LEU A 61 -7.14 -3.23 -0.52
N LYS A 62 -7.07 -2.51 0.60
CA LYS A 62 -8.23 -2.17 1.43
C LYS A 62 -8.64 -0.71 1.33
N ASP A 63 -7.67 0.18 1.17
CA ASP A 63 -7.92 1.61 1.19
C ASP A 63 -7.62 2.21 -0.19
N ILE A 64 -8.66 2.77 -0.83
CA ILE A 64 -8.47 3.56 -2.03
C ILE A 64 -8.20 5.03 -1.68
N PRO A 65 -7.27 5.70 -2.37
CA PRO A 65 -6.98 7.12 -2.17
C PRO A 65 -8.22 8.04 -2.32
N GLN A 66 -8.23 9.14 -1.56
CA GLN A 66 -9.36 10.09 -1.57
C GLN A 66 -9.59 10.74 -2.93
N ASP A 67 -8.52 11.04 -3.67
CA ASP A 67 -8.63 11.62 -5.02
C ASP A 67 -9.34 10.67 -5.99
N LEU A 68 -9.13 9.35 -5.86
CA LEU A 68 -9.86 8.34 -6.63
C LEU A 68 -11.33 8.28 -6.21
N ARG A 69 -11.63 8.38 -4.92
CA ARG A 69 -13.02 8.43 -4.41
C ARG A 69 -13.77 9.62 -5.00
N ASP A 70 -13.15 10.80 -4.96
CA ASP A 70 -13.72 12.04 -5.49
C ASP A 70 -13.91 11.95 -7.02
N ALA A 71 -12.93 11.37 -7.73
CA ALA A 71 -13.02 11.18 -9.17
C ALA A 71 -14.15 10.21 -9.57
N LEU A 72 -14.36 9.12 -8.81
CA LEU A 72 -15.45 8.18 -9.03
C LEU A 72 -16.83 8.83 -8.78
N ALA A 73 -16.97 9.61 -7.71
CA ALA A 73 -18.18 10.35 -7.41
C ALA A 73 -18.51 11.36 -8.52
N ALA A 74 -17.53 12.19 -8.91
CA ALA A 74 -17.69 13.16 -9.99
C ALA A 74 -17.93 12.50 -11.36
N ALA A 75 -17.46 11.28 -11.59
CA ALA A 75 -17.78 10.50 -12.79
C ALA A 75 -19.23 10.00 -12.74
N ALA A 76 -19.71 9.51 -11.60
CA ALA A 76 -21.08 9.03 -11.43
C ALA A 76 -22.12 10.15 -11.67
N GLU A 77 -21.83 11.37 -11.21
CA GLU A 77 -22.69 12.54 -11.43
C GLU A 77 -22.76 12.98 -12.91
N ARG A 78 -21.66 12.86 -13.65
CA ARG A 78 -21.57 13.32 -15.05
C ARG A 78 -21.97 12.25 -16.06
N GLU A 79 -22.04 10.98 -15.68
CA GLU A 79 -22.38 9.89 -16.57
C GLU A 79 -23.85 9.99 -17.03
N THR A 80 -24.04 9.90 -18.34
CA THR A 80 -25.36 10.05 -18.98
C THR A 80 -25.96 8.70 -19.32
N SER A 81 -25.10 7.72 -19.62
CA SER A 81 -25.47 6.35 -19.92
C SER A 81 -26.10 5.68 -18.70
N VAL A 82 -27.30 5.13 -18.87
CA VAL A 82 -27.98 4.35 -17.82
C VAL A 82 -27.12 3.16 -17.34
N PRO A 83 -26.56 2.30 -18.22
CA PRO A 83 -25.68 1.23 -17.75
C PRO A 83 -24.39 1.77 -17.10
N GLY A 84 -23.82 2.87 -17.61
CA GLY A 84 -22.61 3.48 -17.03
C GLY A 84 -22.83 3.96 -15.59
N ARG A 85 -23.95 4.65 -15.33
CA ARG A 85 -24.33 5.08 -13.97
C ARG A 85 -24.48 3.89 -13.03
N ARG A 86 -25.13 2.80 -13.47
CA ARG A 86 -25.27 1.58 -12.65
C ARG A 86 -23.91 1.00 -12.26
N VAL A 87 -22.96 0.92 -13.20
CA VAL A 87 -21.61 0.42 -12.93
C VAL A 87 -20.90 1.29 -11.90
N LEU A 88 -20.92 2.62 -12.07
CA LEU A 88 -20.27 3.55 -11.14
C LEU A 88 -20.91 3.51 -9.75
N SER A 89 -22.24 3.41 -9.67
CA SER A 89 -22.94 3.24 -8.38
C SER A 89 -22.55 1.92 -7.69
N THR A 90 -22.38 0.83 -8.44
CA THR A 90 -21.87 -0.44 -7.87
C THR A 90 -20.44 -0.28 -7.35
N ILE A 91 -19.56 0.39 -8.09
CA ILE A 91 -18.17 0.63 -7.67
C ILE A 91 -18.14 1.43 -6.36
N LEU A 92 -18.87 2.55 -6.30
CA LEU A 92 -18.95 3.38 -5.09
C LEU A 92 -19.51 2.57 -3.91
N ARG A 93 -20.54 1.76 -4.14
CA ARG A 93 -21.11 0.92 -3.08
C ARG A 93 -20.13 -0.15 -2.60
N ASN A 94 -19.35 -0.75 -3.49
CA ASN A 94 -18.34 -1.74 -3.11
C ASN A 94 -17.25 -1.10 -2.25
N VAL A 95 -16.83 0.12 -2.58
CA VAL A 95 -15.88 0.89 -1.79
C VAL A 95 -16.42 1.15 -0.38
N GLU A 96 -17.66 1.63 -0.25
CA GLU A 96 -18.29 1.85 1.05
C GLU A 96 -18.34 0.58 1.92
N VAL A 97 -18.75 -0.55 1.32
CA VAL A 97 -18.80 -1.84 2.03
C VAL A 97 -17.41 -2.30 2.45
N ALA A 98 -16.40 -2.11 1.60
CA ALA A 98 -15.02 -2.45 1.94
C ALA A 98 -14.49 -1.61 3.12
N ASP A 99 -14.84 -0.32 3.18
CA ASP A 99 -14.47 0.55 4.30
C ASP A 99 -15.15 0.13 5.60
N ASP A 100 -16.47 -0.11 5.57
CA ASP A 100 -17.28 -0.47 6.74
C ASP A 100 -16.82 -1.80 7.36
N ASP A 101 -16.54 -2.79 6.51
CA ASP A 101 -16.16 -4.15 6.93
C ASP A 101 -14.63 -4.31 7.11
N GLY A 102 -13.84 -3.30 6.75
CA GLY A 102 -12.38 -3.39 6.66
C GLY A 102 -11.92 -4.52 5.72
N ASN A 103 -12.68 -4.73 4.65
CA ASN A 103 -12.50 -5.81 3.67
C ASN A 103 -11.74 -5.31 2.43
N LEU A 104 -11.41 -6.20 1.50
CA LEU A 104 -10.79 -5.82 0.23
C LEU A 104 -11.76 -5.07 -0.68
N VAL A 105 -11.23 -4.10 -1.42
CA VAL A 105 -12.02 -3.33 -2.40
C VAL A 105 -12.28 -4.14 -3.67
N CYS A 106 -11.42 -5.12 -3.97
CA CYS A 106 -11.50 -5.97 -5.15
C CYS A 106 -11.08 -7.42 -4.83
N GLN A 107 -11.62 -8.38 -5.56
CA GLN A 107 -11.24 -9.81 -5.49
C GLN A 107 -9.88 -10.08 -6.15
N ASP A 108 -9.55 -9.36 -7.22
CA ASP A 108 -8.25 -9.47 -7.86
C ASP A 108 -7.25 -8.58 -7.11
N THR A 109 -6.36 -9.20 -6.34
CA THR A 109 -5.34 -8.52 -5.53
C THR A 109 -4.09 -8.15 -6.32
N GLY A 110 -4.09 -8.40 -7.63
CA GLY A 110 -3.06 -7.94 -8.57
C GLY A 110 -1.65 -8.48 -8.29
N ILE A 111 -0.67 -7.81 -8.92
CA ILE A 111 0.75 -8.11 -8.77
C ILE A 111 1.39 -7.04 -7.88
N ALA A 112 2.07 -7.45 -6.81
CA ALA A 112 2.80 -6.53 -5.95
C ALA A 112 4.02 -5.92 -6.67
N VAL A 113 4.02 -4.60 -6.82
CA VAL A 113 5.12 -3.84 -7.43
C VAL A 113 5.64 -2.80 -6.44
N TYR A 114 6.91 -2.91 -6.09
CA TYR A 114 7.59 -1.96 -5.22
C TYR A 114 8.58 -1.13 -6.03
N THR A 115 8.46 0.20 -5.91
CA THR A 115 9.49 1.13 -6.39
C THR A 115 10.22 1.66 -5.17
N CYS A 116 11.53 1.38 -5.06
CA CYS A 116 12.34 1.81 -3.93
C CYS A 116 13.43 2.76 -4.39
N ARG A 117 13.57 3.89 -3.68
CA ARG A 117 14.72 4.79 -3.81
C ARG A 117 15.63 4.57 -2.60
N VAL A 118 16.86 4.17 -2.86
CA VAL A 118 17.84 3.84 -1.82
C VAL A 118 18.99 4.85 -1.90
N GLY A 119 19.27 5.51 -0.79
CA GLY A 119 20.37 6.47 -0.70
C GLY A 119 21.74 5.79 -0.72
N GLU A 120 22.77 6.57 -1.04
CA GLU A 120 24.16 6.12 -0.90
C GLU A 120 24.48 5.78 0.57
N GLY A 121 25.27 4.73 0.79
CA GLY A 121 25.64 4.28 2.13
C GLY A 121 24.51 3.62 2.93
N PHE A 122 23.37 3.31 2.30
CA PHE A 122 22.30 2.58 2.98
C PHE A 122 22.82 1.24 3.51
N PRO A 123 22.61 0.92 4.80
CA PRO A 123 23.31 -0.19 5.46
C PRO A 123 22.79 -1.58 5.05
N LEU A 124 21.73 -1.67 4.26
CA LEU A 124 21.21 -2.93 3.73
C LEU A 124 21.59 -3.11 2.26
N HIS A 125 22.24 -4.23 1.96
CA HIS A 125 22.57 -4.60 0.57
C HIS A 125 21.29 -4.70 -0.29
N PRO A 126 21.28 -4.24 -1.55
CA PRO A 126 20.09 -4.23 -2.40
C PRO A 126 19.36 -5.60 -2.52
N VAL A 127 20.11 -6.70 -2.58
CA VAL A 127 19.54 -8.05 -2.59
C VAL A 127 18.72 -8.35 -1.32
N ARG A 128 19.15 -7.85 -0.15
CA ARG A 128 18.41 -8.03 1.10
C ARG A 128 17.15 -7.18 1.16
N ILE A 129 17.15 -6.00 0.53
CA ILE A 129 15.94 -5.19 0.35
C ILE A 129 14.91 -5.98 -0.46
N TYR A 130 15.31 -6.51 -1.62
CA TYR A 130 14.43 -7.34 -2.45
C TYR A 130 13.88 -8.55 -1.69
N GLN A 131 14.73 -9.27 -0.96
CA GLN A 131 14.33 -10.42 -0.15
C GLN A 131 13.30 -10.04 0.92
N ALA A 132 13.51 -8.92 1.61
CA ALA A 132 12.59 -8.43 2.64
C ALA A 132 11.23 -8.03 2.04
N LEU A 133 11.21 -7.32 0.92
CA LEU A 133 9.96 -6.95 0.22
C LEU A 133 9.18 -8.20 -0.21
N LYS A 134 9.87 -9.20 -0.79
CA LYS A 134 9.25 -10.48 -1.15
C LYS A 134 8.69 -11.20 0.06
N ALA A 135 9.50 -11.36 1.12
CA ALA A 135 9.11 -12.08 2.33
C ALA A 135 7.90 -11.42 3.01
N GLY A 136 7.87 -10.09 3.10
CA GLY A 136 6.75 -9.36 3.68
C GLY A 136 5.47 -9.53 2.87
N THR A 137 5.56 -9.47 1.55
CA THR A 137 4.41 -9.70 0.66
C THR A 137 3.88 -11.13 0.77
N GLU A 138 4.77 -12.12 0.72
CA GLU A 138 4.43 -13.54 0.87
C GLU A 138 3.77 -13.81 2.23
N ARG A 139 4.32 -13.24 3.30
CA ARG A 139 3.72 -13.34 4.63
C ARG A 139 2.33 -12.71 4.68
N ALA A 140 2.14 -11.52 4.09
CA ALA A 140 0.85 -10.87 4.05
C ALA A 140 -0.21 -11.71 3.32
N THR A 141 0.15 -12.40 2.23
CA THR A 141 -0.77 -13.29 1.48
C THR A 141 -1.19 -14.54 2.26
N ILE A 142 -0.44 -14.91 3.29
CA ILE A 142 -0.75 -16.05 4.17
C ILE A 142 -1.50 -15.60 5.41
N GLU A 143 -1.10 -14.47 6.01
CA GLU A 143 -1.65 -13.95 7.27
C GLU A 143 -3.03 -13.28 7.07
N HIS A 144 -3.33 -12.83 5.85
CA HIS A 144 -4.60 -12.17 5.53
C HIS A 144 -5.37 -12.98 4.47
N PRO A 145 -6.66 -13.29 4.70
CA PRO A 145 -7.50 -13.83 3.65
C PRO A 145 -7.65 -12.76 2.56
N LEU A 146 -7.02 -13.01 1.42
CA LEU A 146 -7.15 -12.24 0.20
C LEU A 146 -8.34 -12.71 -0.63
#